data_AF-A0A928N5I5-F1
#
_entry.id   AF-A0A928N5I5-F1
#
_cell.length_a   1.000
_cell.length_b   1.000
_cell.length_c   1.000
_cell.angle_alpha   90.00
_cell.angle_beta   90.00
_cell.angle_gamma   90.00
#
_symmetry.space_group_name_H-M   'P 1'
#
loop_
_entity.id
_entity.type
_entity.pdbx_description
1 polymer ?
#
loop_
_entity_poly.entity_id
_entity_poly.type
_entity_poly.pdbx_seq_one_letter_code
_entity_poly.pdbx_strand_id
1 'polypeptide(L)'
;TAPAATLMVVRQYKANGPLTKLLLPIVALDDAVGLIVFAVSFGIAKTMLAGNLDLISIIVNPLVEIVCSLTLGAIMGWLLTQLEKMFNSNTNRLNMTIAFVFLTVALSMLDFHIGSVHISFSSLLVCMMLGTIFCNICPLSHDLMEKSDRWTSPLFALFFVISGAELELSVFTDYAIVIIGIVYIIFRSLGKYFGTFVSAKAVHCTSNTCKYLGITLLPQAGVALGMCATAMVLPNDAGSLIRNITLFAVLVYELVGPLLTRQALTAAGDIKPIPEDVKKRRQTKLDDAKNRTN
;
A
#
# COMPACT_ATOMS: atom_id res chain seq x y z
N THR A 1 3.67 0.63 4.78
CA THR A 1 4.40 -0.60 4.36
C THR A 1 3.75 -1.12 3.08
N ALA A 2 4.38 -1.97 2.28
CA ALA A 2 3.81 -2.53 1.05
C ALA A 2 3.02 -3.82 1.32
N PRO A 3 1.68 -3.79 1.29
CA PRO A 3 0.86 -5.00 1.45
C PRO A 3 1.16 -6.07 0.40
N ALA A 4 1.30 -5.67 -0.85
CA ALA A 4 1.47 -6.59 -1.96
C ALA A 4 2.73 -7.46 -1.81
N ALA A 5 3.89 -6.85 -1.53
CA ALA A 5 5.15 -7.58 -1.39
C ALA A 5 5.10 -8.58 -0.22
N THR A 6 4.62 -8.14 0.95
CA THR A 6 4.50 -9.01 2.13
C THR A 6 3.50 -10.14 1.91
N LEU A 7 2.34 -9.85 1.34
CA LEU A 7 1.30 -10.84 1.03
C LEU A 7 1.78 -11.84 -0.04
N MET A 8 2.56 -11.39 -1.02
CA MET A 8 3.14 -12.25 -2.05
C MET A 8 4.07 -13.28 -1.42
N VAL A 9 4.97 -12.89 -0.52
CA VAL A 9 5.85 -13.84 0.19
C VAL A 9 5.01 -14.84 1.00
N VAL A 10 4.00 -14.36 1.73
CA VAL A 10 3.10 -15.24 2.50
C VAL A 10 2.39 -16.27 1.60
N ARG A 11 1.83 -15.83 0.47
CA ARG A 11 1.13 -16.70 -0.50
C ARG A 11 2.10 -17.68 -1.18
N GLN A 12 3.26 -17.20 -1.64
CA GLN A 12 4.25 -18.00 -2.37
C GLN A 12 4.80 -19.14 -1.50
N TYR A 13 5.13 -18.85 -0.24
CA TYR A 13 5.70 -19.84 0.68
C TYR A 13 4.64 -20.54 1.54
N LYS A 14 3.35 -20.24 1.32
CA LYS A 14 2.22 -20.72 2.13
C LYS A 14 2.49 -20.56 3.63
N ALA A 15 3.06 -19.41 4.01
CA ALA A 15 3.42 -19.13 5.40
C ALA A 15 2.16 -19.19 6.27
N ASN A 16 2.23 -19.93 7.37
CA ASN A 16 1.11 -20.06 8.30
C ASN A 16 1.63 -20.25 9.72
N GLY A 17 1.39 -19.25 10.55
CA GLY A 17 1.74 -19.26 11.96
C GLY A 17 1.30 -17.97 12.66
N PRO A 18 1.67 -17.81 13.95
CA PRO A 18 1.26 -16.68 14.76
C PRO A 18 1.71 -15.33 14.18
N LEU A 19 2.93 -15.27 13.61
CA LEU A 19 3.45 -14.04 13.03
C LEU A 19 2.67 -13.64 11.77
N THR A 20 2.40 -14.59 10.89
CA THR A 20 1.65 -14.36 9.63
C THR A 20 0.23 -13.89 9.92
N LYS A 21 -0.45 -14.49 10.90
CA LYS A 21 -1.82 -14.12 11.28
C LYS A 21 -1.91 -12.69 11.84
N LEU A 22 -0.87 -12.21 12.52
CA LEU A 22 -0.77 -10.83 12.98
C LEU A 22 -0.34 -9.87 11.87
N LEU A 23 0.56 -10.32 10.99
CA LEU A 23 1.12 -9.52 9.91
C LEU A 23 0.05 -9.05 8.92
N LEU A 24 -0.86 -9.93 8.50
CA LEU A 24 -1.84 -9.59 7.46
C LEU A 24 -2.78 -8.43 7.85
N PRO A 25 -3.43 -8.44 9.03
CA PRO A 25 -4.27 -7.31 9.45
C PRO A 25 -3.46 -6.04 9.73
N ILE A 26 -2.27 -6.16 10.33
CA ILE A 26 -1.41 -4.99 10.63
C ILE A 26 -1.04 -4.26 9.34
N VAL A 27 -0.65 -5.00 8.31
CA VAL A 27 -0.24 -4.42 7.03
C VAL A 27 -1.42 -3.75 6.31
N ALA A 28 -2.64 -4.28 6.47
CA ALA A 28 -3.85 -3.64 5.95
C ALA A 28 -4.18 -2.33 6.70
N LEU A 29 -4.02 -2.29 8.02
CA LEU A 29 -4.29 -1.11 8.85
C LEU A 29 -3.21 -0.03 8.71
N ASP A 30 -1.94 -0.41 8.54
CA ASP A 30 -0.81 0.53 8.39
C ASP A 30 -1.02 1.50 7.23
N ASP A 31 -1.70 1.05 6.17
CA ASP A 31 -1.96 1.87 5.00
C ASP A 31 -2.99 2.97 5.27
N ALA A 32 -4.11 2.63 5.92
CA ALA A 32 -5.11 3.61 6.34
C ALA A 32 -4.52 4.67 7.27
N VAL A 33 -3.79 4.22 8.29
CA VAL A 33 -3.15 5.12 9.25
C VAL A 33 -2.09 5.97 8.55
N GLY A 34 -1.30 5.39 7.65
CA GLY A 34 -0.31 6.09 6.85
C GLY A 34 -0.91 7.20 5.99
N LEU A 35 -2.04 6.93 5.31
CA LEU A 35 -2.74 7.93 4.50
C LEU A 35 -3.34 9.07 5.34
N ILE A 36 -3.88 8.77 6.52
CA ILE A 36 -4.40 9.78 7.44
C ILE A 36 -3.26 10.69 7.93
N VAL A 37 -2.15 10.10 8.39
CA VAL A 37 -0.97 10.85 8.85
C VAL A 37 -0.38 11.68 7.71
N PHE A 38 -0.34 11.13 6.49
CA PHE A 38 0.09 11.85 5.30
C PHE A 38 -0.83 13.03 4.98
N ALA A 39 -2.15 12.85 4.96
CA ALA A 39 -3.11 13.93 4.69
C ALA A 39 -2.95 15.08 5.70
N VAL A 40 -2.80 14.78 6.99
CA VAL A 40 -2.53 15.78 8.03
C VAL A 40 -1.19 16.48 7.78
N SER A 41 -0.11 15.73 7.58
CA SER A 41 1.23 16.29 7.38
C SER A 41 1.32 17.13 6.11
N PHE A 42 0.68 16.69 5.04
CA PHE A 42 0.64 17.36 3.75
C PHE A 42 -0.16 18.66 3.82
N GLY A 43 -1.33 18.65 4.47
CA GLY A 43 -2.11 19.86 4.71
C GLY A 43 -1.35 20.90 5.54
N ILE A 44 -0.63 20.46 6.59
CA ILE A 44 0.26 21.34 7.36
C ILE A 44 1.40 21.88 6.48
N ALA A 45 2.06 21.04 5.68
CA ALA A 45 3.12 21.48 4.78
C ALA A 45 2.65 22.52 3.77
N LYS A 46 1.47 22.33 3.18
CA LYS A 46 0.86 23.26 2.21
C LYS A 46 0.56 24.62 2.84
N THR A 47 0.02 24.64 4.06
CA THR A 47 -0.29 25.88 4.78
C THR A 47 0.96 26.64 5.20
N MET A 48 1.99 25.92 5.70
CA MET A 48 3.28 26.52 6.04
C MET A 48 3.98 27.16 4.83
N LEU A 49 3.96 26.48 3.68
CA LEU A 49 4.58 27.00 2.45
C LEU A 49 3.79 28.14 1.80
N ALA A 50 2.48 28.20 2.01
CA ALA A 50 1.63 29.30 1.52
C ALA A 50 1.79 30.61 2.32
N GLY A 51 2.55 30.60 3.43
CA GLY A 51 2.81 31.80 4.25
C GLY A 51 1.62 32.29 5.10
N ASN A 52 0.48 31.61 5.03
CA ASN A 52 -0.72 31.94 5.80
C ASN A 52 -0.80 31.04 7.04
N LEU A 53 -0.32 31.53 8.18
CA LEU A 53 -0.46 30.88 9.49
C LEU A 53 -1.85 31.14 10.08
N ASP A 54 -2.91 30.75 9.36
CA ASP A 54 -4.25 30.73 9.95
C ASP A 54 -4.43 29.41 10.71
N LEU A 55 -4.69 29.50 12.01
CA LEU A 55 -4.81 28.34 12.91
C LEU A 55 -5.94 27.39 12.46
N ILE A 56 -6.96 27.95 11.80
CA ILE A 56 -8.06 27.20 11.18
C ILE A 56 -7.52 26.34 10.03
N SER A 57 -6.65 26.88 9.18
CA SER A 57 -6.12 26.17 8.01
C SER A 57 -5.21 24.98 8.38
N ILE A 58 -4.50 25.06 9.50
CA ILE A 58 -3.54 24.05 9.95
C ILE A 58 -4.24 22.81 10.52
N ILE A 59 -5.39 22.99 11.19
CA ILE A 59 -6.09 21.90 11.90
C ILE A 59 -7.40 21.52 11.20
N VAL A 60 -8.21 22.49 10.78
CA VAL A 60 -9.56 22.23 10.25
C VAL A 60 -9.49 21.67 8.83
N ASN A 61 -8.67 22.24 7.94
CA ASN A 61 -8.63 21.80 6.55
C ASN A 61 -8.21 20.32 6.40
N PRO A 62 -7.17 19.81 7.09
CA PRO A 62 -6.82 18.39 6.98
C PRO A 62 -7.90 17.46 7.56
N LEU A 63 -8.58 17.87 8.64
CA LEU A 63 -9.68 17.10 9.21
C LEU A 63 -10.88 17.06 8.27
N VAL A 64 -11.25 18.19 7.67
CA VAL A 64 -12.29 18.28 6.65
C VAL A 64 -11.94 17.40 5.45
N GLU A 65 -10.70 17.45 4.97
CA GLU A 65 -10.25 16.59 3.88
C GLU A 65 -10.43 15.11 4.20
N ILE A 66 -10.05 14.66 5.39
CA ILE A 66 -10.23 13.25 5.80
C ILE A 66 -11.72 12.89 5.85
N VAL A 67 -12.56 13.69 6.51
CA VAL A 67 -13.99 13.42 6.67
C VAL A 67 -14.70 13.42 5.31
N CYS A 68 -14.43 14.41 4.47
CA CYS A 68 -14.99 14.51 3.12
C CYS A 68 -14.54 13.34 2.25
N SER A 69 -13.27 12.94 2.33
CA SER A 69 -12.73 11.79 1.59
C SER A 69 -13.37 10.46 2.02
N LEU A 70 -13.51 10.22 3.33
CA LEU A 70 -14.20 9.05 3.86
C LEU A 70 -15.68 9.04 3.44
N THR A 71 -16.34 10.18 3.50
CA THR A 71 -17.77 10.30 3.15
C THR A 71 -17.98 10.01 1.66
N LEU A 72 -17.19 10.64 0.78
CA LEU A 72 -17.26 10.40 -0.66
C LEU A 72 -16.96 8.94 -0.98
N GLY A 73 -15.88 8.37 -0.41
CA GLY A 73 -15.53 6.97 -0.62
C GLY A 73 -16.63 6.02 -0.14
N ALA A 74 -17.29 6.33 0.98
CA ALA A 74 -18.39 5.52 1.48
C ALA A 74 -19.62 5.54 0.55
N ILE A 75 -20.00 6.73 0.06
CA ILE A 75 -21.09 6.89 -0.90
C ILE A 75 -20.77 6.12 -2.19
N MET A 76 -19.55 6.26 -2.70
CA MET A 76 -19.12 5.58 -3.92
C MET A 76 -19.06 4.06 -3.74
N GLY A 77 -18.56 3.55 -2.61
CA GLY A 77 -18.57 2.11 -2.31
C GLY A 77 -19.98 1.52 -2.23
N TRP A 78 -20.92 2.27 -1.65
CA TRP A 78 -22.34 1.89 -1.64
C TRP A 78 -22.93 1.91 -3.05
N LEU A 79 -22.68 2.95 -3.84
CA LEU A 79 -23.13 3.05 -5.23
C LEU A 79 -22.58 1.90 -6.10
N LEU A 80 -21.29 1.58 -5.98
CA LEU A 80 -20.67 0.45 -6.67
C LEU A 80 -21.38 -0.86 -6.33
N THR A 81 -21.73 -1.06 -5.05
CA THR A 81 -22.47 -2.24 -4.59
C THR A 81 -23.87 -2.33 -5.22
N GLN A 82 -24.53 -1.19 -5.44
CA GLN A 82 -25.83 -1.16 -6.09
C GLN A 82 -25.73 -1.42 -7.60
N LEU A 83 -24.72 -0.85 -8.27
CA LEU A 83 -24.46 -1.07 -9.69
C LEU A 83 -24.05 -2.52 -9.98
N GLU A 84 -23.31 -3.16 -9.07
CA GLU A 84 -22.89 -4.55 -9.20
C GLU A 84 -24.07 -5.51 -9.38
N LYS A 85 -25.19 -5.25 -8.70
CA LYS A 85 -26.44 -6.03 -8.82
C LYS A 85 -27.08 -5.94 -10.20
N MET A 86 -26.74 -4.93 -11.01
CA MET A 86 -27.32 -4.70 -12.33
C MET A 86 -26.61 -5.49 -13.44
N PHE A 87 -25.41 -6.04 -13.19
CA PHE A 87 -24.61 -6.71 -14.21
C PHE A 87 -24.34 -8.18 -13.89
N ASN A 88 -24.81 -9.07 -14.77
CA ASN A 88 -24.61 -10.51 -14.60
C ASN A 88 -23.28 -11.04 -15.17
N SER A 89 -22.67 -10.33 -16.13
CA SER A 89 -21.44 -10.78 -16.81
C SER A 89 -20.19 -10.45 -16.00
N ASN A 90 -19.34 -11.45 -15.81
CA ASN A 90 -18.06 -11.34 -15.10
C ASN A 90 -17.10 -10.29 -15.70
N THR A 91 -17.07 -10.15 -17.02
CA THR A 91 -16.24 -9.17 -17.72
C THR A 91 -16.81 -7.76 -17.54
N ASN A 92 -18.13 -7.61 -17.64
CA ASN A 92 -18.79 -6.31 -17.47
C ASN A 92 -18.67 -5.82 -16.03
N ARG A 93 -18.79 -6.72 -15.04
CA ARG A 93 -18.56 -6.42 -13.62
C ARG A 93 -17.14 -5.87 -13.37
N LEU A 94 -16.12 -6.48 -13.98
CA LEU A 94 -14.74 -6.01 -13.87
C LEU A 94 -14.54 -4.64 -14.54
N ASN A 95 -14.99 -4.48 -15.79
CA ASN A 95 -14.86 -3.22 -16.52
C ASN A 95 -15.59 -2.07 -15.81
N MET A 96 -16.79 -2.34 -15.29
CA MET A 96 -17.56 -1.39 -14.48
C MET A 96 -16.80 -1.00 -13.22
N THR A 97 -16.23 -1.96 -12.49
CA THR A 97 -15.45 -1.68 -11.27
C THR A 97 -14.26 -0.78 -11.57
N ILE A 98 -13.51 -1.08 -12.64
CA ILE A 98 -12.36 -0.27 -13.06
C ILE A 98 -12.81 1.14 -13.46
N ALA A 99 -13.84 1.27 -14.30
CA ALA A 99 -14.39 2.55 -14.71
C ALA A 99 -14.89 3.38 -13.51
N PHE A 100 -15.49 2.71 -12.53
CA PHE A 100 -16.01 3.34 -11.33
C PHE A 100 -14.89 3.80 -10.37
N VAL A 101 -13.77 3.08 -10.30
CA VAL A 101 -12.56 3.55 -9.61
C VAL A 101 -12.02 4.80 -10.29
N PHE A 102 -11.91 4.83 -11.63
CA PHE A 102 -11.49 6.05 -12.35
C PHE A 102 -12.44 7.23 -12.13
N LEU A 103 -13.76 6.99 -12.17
CA LEU A 103 -14.76 8.00 -11.85
C LEU A 103 -14.59 8.54 -10.42
N THR A 104 -14.38 7.64 -9.46
CA THR A 104 -14.17 8.00 -8.05
C THR A 104 -12.92 8.86 -7.88
N VAL A 105 -11.82 8.48 -8.52
CA VAL A 105 -10.59 9.29 -8.53
C VAL A 105 -10.85 10.65 -9.16
N ALA A 106 -11.53 10.72 -10.31
CA ALA A 106 -11.87 11.99 -10.96
C ALA A 106 -12.72 12.90 -10.07
N LEU A 107 -13.73 12.35 -9.37
CA LEU A 107 -14.54 13.12 -8.41
C LEU A 107 -13.73 13.60 -7.21
N SER A 108 -12.75 12.82 -6.75
CA SER A 108 -11.86 13.23 -5.66
C SER A 108 -10.90 14.36 -6.05
N MET A 109 -10.74 14.66 -7.34
CA MET A 109 -9.92 15.79 -7.80
C MET A 109 -10.67 17.12 -7.79
N LEU A 110 -11.97 17.13 -7.46
CA LEU A 110 -12.74 18.36 -7.33
C LEU A 110 -12.32 19.13 -6.08
N ASP A 111 -12.05 20.42 -6.25
CA ASP A 111 -11.72 21.36 -5.19
C ASP A 111 -12.82 22.41 -5.03
N PHE A 112 -13.30 22.57 -3.79
CA PHE A 112 -14.34 23.55 -3.48
C PHE A 112 -13.87 24.51 -2.39
N HIS A 113 -14.09 25.80 -2.61
CA HIS A 113 -13.88 26.84 -1.61
C HIS A 113 -15.23 27.30 -1.06
N ILE A 114 -15.50 27.03 0.22
CA ILE A 114 -16.67 27.56 0.94
C ILE A 114 -16.16 28.50 2.04
N GLY A 115 -16.15 29.81 1.73
CA GLY A 115 -15.66 30.83 2.65
C GLY A 115 -14.17 30.65 2.96
N SER A 116 -13.83 30.50 4.25
CA SER A 116 -12.46 30.23 4.72
C SER A 116 -12.08 28.75 4.72
N VAL A 117 -13.01 27.84 4.42
CA VAL A 117 -12.76 26.39 4.44
C VAL A 117 -12.53 25.88 3.02
N HIS A 118 -11.37 25.25 2.82
CA HIS A 118 -11.03 24.57 1.58
C HIS A 118 -11.42 23.10 1.70
N ILE A 119 -12.37 22.66 0.88
CA ILE A 119 -12.79 21.26 0.81
C ILE A 119 -11.99 20.60 -0.31
N SER A 120 -10.98 19.84 0.10
CA SER A 120 -10.23 18.90 -0.74
C SER A 120 -10.61 17.46 -0.43
N PHE A 121 -10.28 16.57 -1.36
CA PHE A 121 -10.34 15.13 -1.13
C PHE A 121 -8.98 14.49 -1.41
N SER A 122 -8.66 13.46 -0.64
CA SER A 122 -7.51 12.57 -0.88
C SER A 122 -7.97 11.40 -1.73
N SER A 123 -7.51 11.34 -2.98
CA SER A 123 -7.85 10.26 -3.91
C SER A 123 -7.53 8.88 -3.35
N LEU A 124 -6.40 8.74 -2.64
CA LEU A 124 -6.00 7.49 -1.98
C LEU A 124 -6.99 7.08 -0.88
N LEU A 125 -7.41 8.04 -0.05
CA LEU A 125 -8.31 7.80 1.08
C LEU A 125 -9.73 7.49 0.59
N VAL A 126 -10.22 8.21 -0.43
CA VAL A 126 -11.50 7.95 -1.10
C VAL A 126 -11.52 6.52 -1.68
N CYS A 127 -10.48 6.12 -2.43
CA CYS A 127 -10.40 4.78 -3.01
C CYS A 127 -10.34 3.67 -1.95
N MET A 128 -9.59 3.89 -0.86
CA MET A 128 -9.53 2.92 0.24
C MET A 128 -10.89 2.75 0.93
N MET A 129 -11.61 3.85 1.16
CA MET A 129 -12.93 3.79 1.79
C MET A 129 -14.00 3.19 0.85
N LEU A 130 -13.92 3.47 -0.46
CA LEU A 130 -14.73 2.80 -1.47
C LEU A 130 -14.56 1.28 -1.40
N GLY A 131 -13.32 0.80 -1.44
CA GLY A 131 -13.03 -0.63 -1.35
C GLY A 131 -13.50 -1.23 -0.02
N THR A 132 -13.33 -0.51 1.08
CA THR A 132 -13.79 -0.92 2.42
C THR A 132 -15.30 -1.11 2.45
N ILE A 133 -16.09 -0.11 2.03
CA ILE A 133 -17.55 -0.23 2.01
C ILE A 133 -18.01 -1.32 1.05
N PHE A 134 -17.45 -1.37 -0.16
CA PHE A 134 -17.79 -2.38 -1.15
C PHE A 134 -17.56 -3.81 -0.62
N CYS A 135 -16.40 -4.08 -0.02
CA CYS A 135 -16.07 -5.40 0.52
C CYS A 135 -16.91 -5.80 1.74
N ASN A 136 -17.38 -4.84 2.53
CA ASN A 136 -18.19 -5.13 3.71
C ASN A 136 -19.70 -5.26 3.42
N ILE A 137 -20.20 -4.66 2.34
CA ILE A 137 -21.63 -4.70 1.99
C ILE A 137 -21.92 -5.71 0.88
N CYS A 138 -21.08 -5.82 -0.15
CA CYS A 138 -21.33 -6.69 -1.29
C CYS A 138 -20.97 -8.17 -0.96
N PRO A 139 -21.93 -9.12 -1.02
CA PRO A 139 -21.66 -10.53 -0.74
C PRO A 139 -20.71 -11.18 -1.76
N LEU A 140 -20.73 -10.70 -3.01
CA LEU A 140 -19.93 -11.19 -4.13
C LEU A 140 -18.64 -10.37 -4.34
N SER A 141 -18.23 -9.59 -3.34
CA SER A 141 -17.04 -8.74 -3.40
C SER A 141 -15.76 -9.53 -3.64
N HIS A 142 -15.67 -10.76 -3.13
CA HIS A 142 -14.50 -11.64 -3.30
C HIS A 142 -14.18 -11.90 -4.78
N ASP A 143 -15.18 -12.23 -5.60
CA ASP A 143 -15.00 -12.54 -7.02
C ASP A 143 -14.51 -11.33 -7.83
N LEU A 144 -14.97 -10.15 -7.45
CA LEU A 144 -14.59 -8.89 -8.08
C LEU A 144 -13.18 -8.47 -7.63
N MET A 145 -12.89 -8.60 -6.35
CA MET A 145 -11.59 -8.25 -5.80
C MET A 145 -10.48 -9.16 -6.32
N GLU A 146 -10.73 -10.47 -6.48
CA GLU A 146 -9.76 -11.39 -7.06
C GLU A 146 -9.41 -11.03 -8.52
N LYS A 147 -10.40 -10.61 -9.31
CA LYS A 147 -10.18 -10.15 -10.68
C LYS A 147 -9.46 -8.81 -10.73
N SER A 148 -9.81 -7.89 -9.82
CA SER A 148 -9.13 -6.60 -9.66
C SER A 148 -7.66 -6.78 -9.25
N ASP A 149 -7.35 -7.75 -8.38
CA ASP A 149 -5.98 -8.10 -7.97
C ASP A 149 -5.11 -8.50 -9.18
N ARG A 150 -5.69 -9.29 -10.11
CA ARG A 150 -5.02 -9.65 -11.37
C ARG A 150 -4.75 -8.45 -12.27
N TRP A 151 -5.64 -7.45 -12.26
CA TRP A 151 -5.49 -6.22 -13.04
C TRP A 151 -4.50 -5.23 -12.42
N THR A 152 -4.34 -5.29 -11.10
CA THR A 152 -3.40 -4.48 -10.32
C THR A 152 -1.95 -4.79 -10.68
N SER A 153 -1.63 -6.04 -11.00
CA SER A 153 -0.26 -6.47 -11.35
C SER A 153 0.30 -5.75 -12.59
N PRO A 154 -0.41 -5.72 -13.75
CA PRO A 154 -0.03 -4.89 -14.89
C PRO A 154 0.11 -3.40 -14.58
N LEU A 155 -0.80 -2.84 -13.78
CA LEU A 155 -0.73 -1.42 -13.38
C LEU A 155 0.54 -1.12 -12.59
N PHE A 156 0.89 -1.97 -11.63
CA PHE A 156 2.14 -1.82 -10.88
C PHE A 156 3.36 -1.93 -11.80
N ALA A 157 3.38 -2.89 -12.72
CA ALA A 157 4.48 -3.00 -13.67
C ALA A 157 4.65 -1.73 -14.52
N LEU A 158 3.57 -1.21 -15.10
CA LEU A 158 3.59 0.01 -15.91
C LEU A 158 4.02 1.22 -15.07
N PHE A 159 3.49 1.34 -13.87
CA PHE A 159 3.84 2.41 -12.93
C PHE A 159 5.32 2.38 -12.51
N PHE A 160 5.87 1.19 -12.21
CA PHE A 160 7.29 1.05 -11.86
C PHE A 160 8.20 1.35 -13.04
N VAL A 161 7.82 0.96 -14.27
CA VAL A 161 8.56 1.30 -15.48
C VAL A 161 8.59 2.81 -15.70
N ILE A 162 7.44 3.49 -15.60
CA ILE A 162 7.37 4.95 -15.76
C ILE A 162 8.14 5.65 -14.64
N SER A 163 7.88 5.30 -13.38
CA SER A 163 8.57 5.92 -12.23
C SER A 163 10.08 5.70 -12.27
N GLY A 164 10.53 4.54 -12.75
CA GLY A 164 11.94 4.24 -12.98
C GLY A 164 12.53 5.00 -14.17
N ALA A 165 11.75 5.24 -15.22
CA ALA A 165 12.18 6.02 -16.37
C ALA A 165 12.28 7.53 -16.07
N GLU A 166 11.42 8.05 -15.21
CA GLU A 166 11.49 9.44 -14.73
C GLU A 166 12.49 9.65 -13.58
N LEU A 167 13.18 8.59 -13.14
CA LEU A 167 14.18 8.68 -12.09
C LEU A 167 15.43 9.37 -12.63
N GLU A 168 15.61 10.64 -12.26
CA GLU A 168 16.80 11.40 -12.62
C GLU A 168 18.01 10.89 -11.84
N LEU A 169 18.84 10.07 -12.49
CA LEU A 169 20.06 9.51 -11.89
C LEU A 169 21.09 10.59 -11.54
N SER A 170 21.00 11.77 -12.16
CA SER A 170 21.81 12.96 -11.84
C SER A 170 21.69 13.35 -10.37
N VAL A 171 20.52 13.17 -9.78
CA VAL A 171 20.23 13.46 -8.38
C VAL A 171 21.05 12.58 -7.42
N PHE A 172 21.45 11.37 -7.85
CA PHE A 172 22.35 10.51 -7.08
C PHE A 172 23.82 10.89 -7.18
N THR A 173 24.17 11.81 -8.08
CA THR A 173 25.52 12.40 -8.16
C THR A 173 25.74 13.36 -7.00
N ASP A 174 24.66 13.94 -6.47
CA ASP A 174 24.72 14.74 -5.26
C ASP A 174 24.84 13.83 -4.04
N TYR A 175 26.05 13.84 -3.46
CA TYR A 175 26.38 13.09 -2.25
C TYR A 175 25.42 13.39 -1.09
N ALA A 176 24.89 14.62 -0.99
CA ALA A 176 23.95 15.00 0.05
C ALA A 176 22.63 14.23 -0.06
N ILE A 177 22.10 14.07 -1.28
CA ILE A 177 20.80 13.40 -1.49
C ILE A 177 20.91 11.90 -1.22
N VAL A 178 22.03 11.27 -1.60
CA VAL A 178 22.31 9.88 -1.28
C VAL A 178 22.40 9.67 0.24
N ILE A 179 23.09 10.55 0.96
CA ILE A 179 23.15 10.49 2.43
C ILE A 179 21.75 10.61 3.03
N ILE A 180 20.95 11.58 2.59
CA ILE A 180 19.58 11.76 3.11
C ILE A 180 18.75 10.50 2.84
N GLY A 181 18.89 9.89 1.66
CA GLY A 181 18.24 8.62 1.33
C GLY A 181 18.63 7.47 2.26
N ILE A 182 19.93 7.33 2.57
CA ILE A 182 20.43 6.31 3.51
C ILE A 182 19.89 6.58 4.92
N VAL A 183 19.96 7.84 5.38
CA VAL A 183 19.44 8.27 6.69
C VAL A 183 17.94 7.95 6.77
N TYR A 184 17.17 8.27 5.74
CA TYR A 184 15.74 7.94 5.66
C TYR A 184 15.49 6.43 5.82
N ILE A 185 16.22 5.58 5.08
CA ILE A 185 16.09 4.12 5.15
C ILE A 185 16.44 3.60 6.54
N ILE A 186 17.49 4.11 7.18
CA ILE A 186 17.90 3.70 8.52
C ILE A 186 16.83 4.10 9.54
N PHE A 187 16.45 5.37 9.60
CA PHE A 187 15.47 5.85 10.58
C PHE A 187 14.10 5.20 10.40
N ARG A 188 13.67 4.99 9.15
CA ARG A 188 12.44 4.25 8.86
C ARG A 188 12.53 2.80 9.35
N SER A 189 13.62 2.10 9.04
CA SER A 189 13.83 0.72 9.46
C SER A 189 13.84 0.59 10.98
N LEU A 190 14.56 1.48 11.67
CA LEU A 190 14.62 1.52 13.13
C LEU A 190 13.25 1.85 13.73
N GLY A 191 12.54 2.85 13.20
CA GLY A 191 11.21 3.22 13.68
C GLY A 191 10.22 2.06 13.57
N LYS A 192 10.19 1.36 12.43
CA LYS A 192 9.36 0.16 12.25
C LYS A 192 9.78 -0.97 13.18
N TYR A 193 11.09 -1.22 13.32
CA TYR A 193 11.60 -2.28 14.19
C TYR A 193 11.30 -2.02 15.66
N PHE A 194 11.71 -0.88 16.20
CA PHE A 194 11.50 -0.55 17.61
C PHE A 194 10.03 -0.33 17.94
N GLY A 195 9.27 0.35 17.08
CA GLY A 195 7.84 0.58 17.27
C GLY A 195 7.06 -0.73 17.38
N THR A 196 7.31 -1.67 16.47
CA THR A 196 6.70 -3.02 16.55
C THR A 196 7.23 -3.85 17.71
N PHE A 197 8.53 -3.80 18.02
CA PHE A 197 9.11 -4.55 19.12
C PHE A 197 8.50 -4.12 20.47
N VAL A 198 8.42 -2.81 20.72
CA VAL A 198 7.85 -2.26 21.96
C VAL A 198 6.37 -2.56 22.05
N SER A 199 5.60 -2.33 20.98
CA SER A 199 4.15 -2.62 20.98
C SER A 199 3.85 -4.13 21.10
N ALA A 200 4.56 -4.99 20.38
CA ALA A 200 4.37 -6.44 20.48
C ALA A 200 4.72 -6.97 21.88
N LYS A 201 5.76 -6.40 22.52
CA LYS A 201 6.12 -6.73 23.91
C LYS A 201 5.07 -6.24 24.90
N ALA A 202 4.51 -5.04 24.69
CA ALA A 202 3.46 -4.49 25.54
C ALA A 202 2.16 -5.31 25.51
N VAL A 203 1.83 -5.91 24.36
CA VAL A 203 0.66 -6.79 24.20
C VAL A 203 1.00 -8.27 24.49
N HIS A 204 2.16 -8.55 25.08
CA HIS A 204 2.60 -9.90 25.45
C HIS A 204 2.61 -10.92 24.29
N CYS A 205 2.99 -10.49 23.09
CA CYS A 205 3.18 -11.38 21.96
C CYS A 205 4.35 -12.36 22.18
N THR A 206 4.40 -13.43 21.38
CA THR A 206 5.51 -14.41 21.44
C THR A 206 6.86 -13.76 21.11
N SER A 207 7.95 -14.32 21.65
CA SER A 207 9.30 -13.80 21.41
C SER A 207 9.66 -13.71 19.91
N ASN A 208 9.24 -14.72 19.13
CA ASN A 208 9.42 -14.71 17.67
C ASN A 208 8.65 -13.56 17.02
N THR A 209 7.39 -13.32 17.42
CA THR A 209 6.60 -12.20 16.92
C THR A 209 7.27 -10.86 17.24
N CYS A 210 7.69 -10.64 18.49
CA CYS A 210 8.34 -9.41 18.90
C CYS A 210 9.63 -9.13 18.09
N LYS A 211 10.42 -10.18 17.81
CA LYS A 211 11.69 -10.05 17.10
C LYS A 211 11.54 -9.84 15.59
N TYR A 212 10.58 -10.52 14.96
CA TYR A 212 10.51 -10.63 13.49
C TYR A 212 9.42 -9.76 12.85
N LEU A 213 8.42 -9.30 13.60
CA LEU A 213 7.31 -8.49 13.05
C LEU A 213 7.79 -7.17 12.43
N GLY A 214 8.75 -6.48 13.05
CA GLY A 214 9.28 -5.24 12.48
C GLY A 214 9.96 -5.42 11.12
N ILE A 215 10.65 -6.56 10.95
CA ILE A 215 11.39 -6.89 9.73
C ILE A 215 10.42 -7.18 8.57
N THR A 216 9.32 -7.88 8.85
CA THR A 216 8.30 -8.20 7.84
C THR A 216 7.48 -6.99 7.39
N LEU A 217 7.60 -5.85 8.10
CA LEU A 217 6.95 -4.58 7.75
C LEU A 217 7.87 -3.59 7.01
N LEU A 218 9.13 -3.93 6.76
CA LEU A 218 10.06 -3.08 6.02
C LEU A 218 9.68 -2.82 4.55
N PRO A 219 9.11 -3.79 3.80
CA PRO A 219 8.76 -3.55 2.39
C PRO A 219 7.94 -2.26 2.19
N GLN A 220 8.25 -1.53 1.13
CA GLN A 220 7.62 -0.26 0.77
C GLN A 220 7.52 -0.16 -0.75
N ALA A 221 6.35 0.25 -1.25
CA ALA A 221 6.03 0.20 -2.68
C ALA A 221 4.94 1.22 -3.03
N GLY A 222 3.90 0.77 -3.75
CA GLY A 222 2.90 1.58 -4.42
C GLY A 222 2.30 2.74 -3.61
N VAL A 223 1.90 2.52 -2.36
CA VAL A 223 1.23 3.59 -1.59
C VAL A 223 2.17 4.74 -1.26
N ALA A 224 3.44 4.44 -0.95
CA ALA A 224 4.43 5.49 -0.74
C ALA A 224 4.72 6.30 -2.01
N LEU A 225 4.72 5.64 -3.17
CA LEU A 225 4.88 6.31 -4.45
C LEU A 225 3.65 7.14 -4.82
N GLY A 226 2.44 6.67 -4.52
CA GLY A 226 1.21 7.45 -4.66
C GLY A 226 1.22 8.72 -3.81
N MET A 227 1.69 8.63 -2.57
CA MET A 227 1.89 9.80 -1.69
C MET A 227 3.01 10.74 -2.20
N CYS A 228 4.03 10.22 -2.90
CA CYS A 228 5.03 11.08 -3.53
C CYS A 228 4.47 11.84 -4.73
N ALA A 229 3.62 11.20 -5.53
CA ALA A 229 2.97 11.84 -6.66
C ALA A 229 2.08 13.01 -6.21
N THR A 230 1.36 12.88 -5.10
CA THR A 230 0.61 14.01 -4.52
C THR A 230 1.54 15.08 -3.94
N ALA A 231 2.68 14.67 -3.37
CA ALA A 231 3.69 15.60 -2.84
C ALA A 231 4.38 16.46 -3.93
N MET A 232 4.33 16.06 -5.21
CA MET A 232 4.90 16.83 -6.32
C MET A 232 4.28 18.22 -6.52
N VAL A 233 3.07 18.45 -5.97
CA VAL A 233 2.41 19.76 -6.02
C VAL A 233 3.06 20.78 -5.06
N LEU A 234 3.96 20.33 -4.16
CA LEU A 234 4.65 21.22 -3.24
C LEU A 234 5.65 22.12 -3.97
N PRO A 235 5.68 23.43 -3.68
CA PRO A 235 6.61 24.39 -4.29
C PRO A 235 8.06 24.18 -3.85
N ASN A 236 9.00 24.89 -4.51
CA ASN A 236 10.43 25.00 -4.17
C ASN A 236 11.21 23.67 -4.20
N ASP A 237 10.97 22.82 -5.20
CA ASP A 237 11.66 21.52 -5.38
C ASP A 237 11.52 20.54 -4.19
N ALA A 238 10.69 20.85 -3.18
CA ALA A 238 10.44 19.96 -2.06
C ALA A 238 9.77 18.65 -2.53
N GLY A 239 8.85 18.75 -3.49
CA GLY A 239 8.18 17.59 -4.08
C GLY A 239 9.14 16.65 -4.81
N SER A 240 10.05 17.20 -5.63
CA SER A 240 11.03 16.41 -6.38
C SER A 240 12.04 15.74 -5.45
N LEU A 241 12.50 16.43 -4.39
CA LEU A 241 13.36 15.87 -3.36
C LEU A 241 12.69 14.70 -2.62
N ILE A 242 11.45 14.86 -2.16
CA ILE A 242 10.68 13.79 -1.48
C ILE A 242 10.50 12.58 -2.40
N ARG A 243 10.15 12.82 -3.66
CA ARG A 243 9.98 11.78 -4.67
C ARG A 243 11.28 11.00 -4.89
N ASN A 244 12.40 11.68 -5.06
CA ASN A 244 13.69 11.03 -5.35
C ASN A 244 14.19 10.19 -4.17
N ILE A 245 14.09 10.71 -2.94
CA ILE A 245 14.43 9.97 -1.71
C ILE A 245 13.54 8.74 -1.56
N THR A 246 12.24 8.89 -1.81
CA THR A 246 11.28 7.80 -1.63
C THR A 246 11.43 6.74 -2.72
N LEU A 247 11.66 7.12 -3.97
CA LEU A 247 11.95 6.18 -5.06
C LEU A 247 13.21 5.37 -4.78
N PHE A 248 14.27 6.02 -4.28
CA PHE A 248 15.49 5.33 -3.85
C PHE A 248 15.22 4.31 -2.73
N ALA A 249 14.47 4.71 -1.70
CA ALA A 249 14.12 3.81 -0.62
C ALA A 249 13.24 2.65 -1.10
N VAL A 250 12.25 2.91 -1.98
CA VAL A 250 11.41 1.87 -2.58
C VAL A 250 12.25 0.89 -3.38
N LEU A 251 13.20 1.35 -4.19
CA LEU A 251 14.13 0.47 -4.92
C LEU A 251 14.89 -0.47 -3.96
N VAL A 252 15.44 0.08 -2.88
CA VAL A 252 16.17 -0.71 -1.87
C VAL A 252 15.23 -1.70 -1.16
N TYR A 253 14.04 -1.28 -0.76
CA TYR A 253 13.08 -2.14 -0.06
C TYR A 253 12.39 -3.17 -0.96
N GLU A 254 12.22 -2.92 -2.25
CA GLU A 254 11.73 -3.93 -3.20
C GLU A 254 12.78 -5.02 -3.44
N LEU A 255 14.06 -4.66 -3.47
CA LEU A 255 15.15 -5.62 -3.64
C LEU A 255 15.42 -6.44 -2.38
N VAL A 256 15.44 -5.79 -1.21
CA VAL A 256 15.84 -6.41 0.06
C VAL A 256 14.65 -6.86 0.90
N GLY A 257 13.52 -6.16 0.84
CA GLY A 257 12.35 -6.38 1.69
C GLY A 257 11.73 -7.76 1.56
N PRO A 258 11.41 -8.29 0.36
CA PRO A 258 10.89 -9.64 0.20
C PRO A 258 11.83 -10.72 0.75
N LEU A 259 13.14 -10.54 0.58
CA LEU A 259 14.16 -11.45 1.11
C LEU A 259 14.16 -11.46 2.64
N LEU A 260 14.13 -10.28 3.25
CA LEU A 260 14.04 -10.12 4.72
C LEU A 260 12.74 -10.68 5.27
N THR A 261 11.61 -10.40 4.63
CA THR A 261 10.30 -10.96 5.01
C THR A 261 10.32 -12.48 4.98
N ARG A 262 10.87 -13.08 3.93
CA ARG A 262 11.05 -14.54 3.85
C ARG A 262 11.90 -15.06 5.00
N GLN A 263 13.08 -14.48 5.22
CA GLN A 263 13.99 -14.90 6.30
C GLN A 263 13.34 -14.79 7.68
N ALA A 264 12.62 -13.69 7.94
CA ALA A 264 11.91 -13.45 9.18
C ALA A 264 10.78 -14.47 9.42
N LEU A 265 9.97 -14.75 8.40
CA LEU A 265 8.90 -15.76 8.48
C LEU A 265 9.46 -17.19 8.63
N THR A 266 10.57 -17.52 7.96
CA THR A 266 11.26 -18.79 8.16
C THR A 266 11.82 -18.92 9.57
N ALA A 267 12.50 -17.88 10.07
CA ALA A 267 13.08 -17.88 11.40
C ALA A 267 12.02 -17.89 12.52
N ALA A 268 10.83 -17.35 12.26
CA ALA A 268 9.69 -17.43 13.17
C ALA A 268 9.03 -18.83 13.21
N GLY A 269 9.32 -19.69 12.23
CA GLY A 269 8.71 -21.01 12.07
C GLY A 269 7.41 -21.03 11.26
N ASP A 270 7.03 -19.89 10.67
CA ASP A 270 5.80 -19.73 9.89
C ASP A 270 5.93 -20.30 8.47
N ILE A 271 7.14 -20.29 7.89
CA ILE A 271 7.44 -20.99 6.64
C ILE A 271 8.00 -22.36 6.98
N LYS A 272 7.25 -23.40 6.63
CA LYS A 272 7.69 -24.79 6.74
C LYS A 272 8.37 -25.25 5.45
N PRO A 273 9.37 -26.13 5.52
CA PRO A 273 9.95 -26.73 4.33
C PRO A 273 8.86 -27.40 3.50
N ILE A 274 8.92 -27.20 2.18
CA ILE A 274 7.96 -27.81 1.24
C ILE A 274 8.05 -29.33 1.42
N PRO A 275 6.94 -30.00 1.79
CA PRO A 275 6.90 -31.45 1.92
C PRO A 275 7.40 -32.15 0.64
N GLU A 276 8.13 -33.26 0.78
CA GLU A 276 8.77 -33.96 -0.35
C GLU A 276 7.76 -34.44 -1.39
N ASP A 277 6.54 -34.78 -0.98
CA ASP A 277 5.40 -35.10 -1.85
C ASP A 277 5.02 -33.93 -2.78
N VAL A 278 5.10 -32.68 -2.28
CA VAL A 278 4.79 -31.50 -3.08
C VAL A 278 5.91 -31.18 -4.06
N LYS A 279 7.19 -31.33 -3.66
CA LYS A 279 8.33 -31.18 -4.59
C LYS A 279 8.27 -32.19 -5.74
N LYS A 280 7.94 -33.44 -5.42
CA LYS A 280 7.88 -34.53 -6.39
C LYS A 280 6.59 -34.54 -7.22
N ARG A 281 5.55 -33.79 -6.83
CA ARG A 281 4.23 -33.76 -7.49
C ARG A 281 4.28 -33.57 -9.00
N ARG A 282 5.19 -32.74 -9.52
CA ARG A 282 5.34 -32.56 -10.98
C ARG A 282 5.96 -33.79 -11.63
N GLN A 283 6.99 -34.37 -11.01
CA GLN A 283 7.61 -35.62 -11.47
C GLN A 283 6.60 -36.77 -11.44
N THR A 284 5.86 -36.94 -10.34
CA THR A 284 4.80 -37.95 -10.23
C THR A 284 3.75 -37.80 -11.35
N LYS A 285 3.30 -36.57 -11.63
CA LYS A 285 2.37 -36.32 -12.75
C LYS A 285 2.96 -36.63 -14.12
N LEU A 286 4.26 -36.41 -14.32
CA LEU A 286 4.96 -36.73 -15.56
C LEU A 286 5.13 -38.25 -15.72
N ASP A 287 5.41 -38.96 -14.64
CA ASP A 287 5.55 -40.41 -14.61
C ASP A 287 4.20 -41.10 -14.84
N ASP A 288 3.12 -40.61 -14.19
CA ASP A 288 1.75 -41.08 -14.42
C ASP A 288 1.28 -40.82 -15.87
N ALA A 289 1.68 -39.70 -16.46
CA ALA A 289 1.34 -39.39 -17.85
C ALA A 289 2.06 -40.33 -18.83
N LYS A 290 3.34 -40.64 -18.58
CA LYS A 290 4.11 -41.61 -19.39
C LYS A 290 3.56 -43.02 -19.28
N ASN A 291 3.09 -43.42 -18.09
CA ASN A 291 2.49 -44.74 -17.86
C ASN A 291 1.10 -44.90 -18.50
N ARG A 292 0.42 -43.80 -18.88
CA ARG A 292 -0.86 -43.85 -19.61
C ARG A 292 -0.69 -43.91 -21.13
N THR A 293 0.51 -43.67 -21.64
CA THR A 293 0.84 -43.69 -23.08
C THR A 293 1.53 -44.98 -23.54
N ASN A 294 1.82 -45.91 -22.62
CA ASN A 294 2.28 -47.27 -22.89
C ASN A 294 1.17 -48.27 -22.52
#